data_AF-A0A529VPR2-F1
#
_entry.id   AF-A0A529VPR2-F1
#
_cell.length_a   1.000
_cell.length_b   1.000
_cell.length_c   1.000
_cell.angle_alpha   90.00
_cell.angle_beta   90.00
_cell.angle_gamma   90.00
#
_symmetry.space_group_name_H-M   'P 1'
#
loop_
_entity.id
_entity.type
_entity.pdbx_description
1 polymer ?
#
loop_
_entity_poly.entity_id
_entity_poly.type
_entity_poly.pdbx_seq_one_letter_code
_entity_poly.pdbx_strand_id
1 'polypeptide(L)' 'VQAALDHIRPSRIGHGVRAIENPDLVRRIAAEGVVLECCPGSNIALKVFDTFADHPFPALRAAGCKVTLNSDDPP' A
#
# COMPACT_ATOMS: atom_id res chain seq x y z
N VAL A 1 8.78 -1.65 2.21
CA VAL A 1 8.09 -2.68 1.37
C VAL A 1 9.08 -3.61 0.70
N GLN A 2 9.98 -3.12 -0.17
CA GLN A 2 10.96 -3.97 -0.88
C GLN A 2 11.75 -4.92 0.05
N ALA A 3 12.40 -4.40 1.10
CA ALA A 3 13.14 -5.25 2.04
C ALA A 3 12.27 -6.33 2.72
N ALA A 4 10.98 -6.04 2.98
CA ALA A 4 10.06 -7.03 3.52
C ALA A 4 9.78 -8.14 2.49
N LEU A 5 9.58 -7.79 1.22
CA LEU A 5 9.44 -8.77 0.14
C LEU A 5 10.71 -9.60 -0.04
N ASP A 6 11.89 -8.98 0.05
CA ASP A 6 13.18 -9.64 -0.17
C ASP A 6 13.56 -10.62 0.93
N HIS A 7 13.29 -10.27 2.19
CA HIS A 7 13.79 -11.03 3.33
C HIS A 7 12.71 -11.84 4.04
N ILE A 8 11.47 -11.33 4.09
CA ILE A 8 10.38 -11.96 4.85
C ILE A 8 9.40 -12.70 3.94
N ARG A 9 9.22 -12.23 2.70
CA ARG A 9 8.27 -12.79 1.72
C ARG A 9 6.83 -12.93 2.28
N PRO A 10 6.25 -11.86 2.85
CA PRO A 10 4.94 -11.94 3.47
C PRO A 10 3.84 -12.05 2.41
N SER A 11 2.72 -12.68 2.75
CA SER A 11 1.52 -12.72 1.90
C SER A 11 0.73 -11.40 1.93
N ARG A 12 0.92 -10.58 2.97
CA ARG A 12 0.23 -9.30 3.19
C ARG A 12 1.21 -8.28 3.79
N ILE A 13 1.05 -7.00 3.44
CA ILE A 13 1.84 -5.89 3.96
C ILE A 13 0.91 -4.81 4.50
N GLY A 14 1.08 -4.49 5.79
CA GLY A 14 0.47 -3.32 6.43
C GLY A 14 0.81 -2.04 5.69
N HIS A 15 -0.21 -1.28 5.29
CA HIS A 15 -0.13 -0.11 4.42
C HIS A 15 0.49 -0.37 3.05
N GLY A 16 1.82 -0.35 2.98
CA GLY A 16 2.61 -0.47 1.74
C GLY A 16 2.39 0.64 0.70
N VAL A 17 1.64 1.70 1.03
CA VAL A 17 1.17 2.74 0.10
C VAL A 17 2.28 3.50 -0.62
N ARG A 18 3.44 3.71 0.03
CA ARG A 18 4.63 4.33 -0.59
C ARG A 18 5.31 3.46 -1.66
N ALA A 19 4.86 2.21 -1.85
CA ALA A 19 5.31 1.41 -2.99
C ALA A 19 5.00 2.10 -4.33
N ILE A 20 3.97 2.97 -4.38
CA ILE A 20 3.61 3.74 -5.58
C ILE A 20 4.76 4.61 -6.13
N GLU A 21 5.73 4.98 -5.29
CA GLU A 21 6.90 5.77 -5.68
C GLU A 21 7.88 5.00 -6.56
N ASN A 22 7.75 3.67 -6.64
CA ASN A 22 8.61 2.81 -7.45
C ASN A 22 7.76 1.88 -8.35
N PRO A 23 7.66 2.16 -9.67
CA PRO A 23 6.88 1.36 -10.59
C PRO A 23 7.28 -0.12 -10.68
N ASP A 24 8.56 -0.45 -10.53
CA ASP A 24 9.02 -1.85 -10.51
C ASP A 24 8.52 -2.59 -9.27
N LEU A 25 8.51 -1.90 -8.13
CA LEU A 25 7.99 -2.47 -6.90
C LEU A 25 6.49 -2.70 -6.98
N VAL A 26 5.74 -1.76 -7.58
CA VAL A 26 4.30 -1.94 -7.84
C VAL A 26 4.05 -3.15 -8.73
N ARG A 27 4.79 -3.27 -9.85
CA ARG A 27 4.70 -4.43 -10.75
C ARG A 27 4.96 -5.74 -10.02
N ARG A 28 5.99 -5.78 -9.18
CA ARG A 28 6.34 -6.96 -8.37
C ARG A 28 5.23 -7.34 -7.39
N ILE A 29 4.70 -6.37 -6.63
CA ILE A 29 3.60 -6.60 -5.68
C ILE A 29 2.38 -7.18 -6.38
N ALA A 30 2.00 -6.62 -7.54
CA ALA A 30 0.89 -7.11 -8.34
C ALA A 30 1.15 -8.54 -8.86
N ALA A 31 2.35 -8.80 -9.41
CA ALA A 31 2.72 -10.09 -9.97
C ALA A 31 2.79 -11.20 -8.89
N GLU A 32 3.35 -10.91 -7.72
CA GLU A 32 3.43 -11.84 -6.60
C GLU A 32 2.09 -11.98 -5.86
N GLY A 33 1.12 -11.10 -6.13
CA GLY A 33 -0.21 -11.14 -5.52
C GLY A 33 -0.21 -10.81 -4.03
N VAL A 34 0.81 -10.10 -3.53
CA VAL A 34 0.92 -9.65 -2.15
C VAL A 34 -0.15 -8.58 -1.88
N VAL A 35 -0.91 -8.75 -0.80
CA VAL A 35 -2.00 -7.82 -0.46
C VAL A 35 -1.47 -6.62 0.30
N LEU A 36 -1.85 -5.41 -0.12
CA LEU A 36 -1.58 -4.18 0.61
C LEU A 36 -2.79 -3.81 1.47
N GLU A 37 -2.58 -3.70 2.78
CA GLU A 37 -3.60 -3.34 3.75
C GLU A 37 -3.64 -1.82 3.91
N CYS A 38 -4.29 -1.12 2.98
CA CYS A 38 -4.27 0.33 2.97
C CYS A 38 -5.16 0.91 4.07
N CYS A 39 -4.68 1.97 4.72
CA CYS A 39 -5.38 2.68 5.79
C CYS A 39 -5.40 4.19 5.51
N PRO A 40 -6.24 4.68 4.57
CA PRO A 40 -6.19 6.08 4.14
C PRO A 40 -6.35 7.08 5.28
N GLY A 41 -7.26 6.84 6.24
CA GLY A 41 -7.46 7.72 7.39
C GLY A 41 -6.19 7.91 8.22
N SER A 42 -5.53 6.82 8.60
CA SER A 42 -4.23 6.84 9.29
C SER A 42 -3.15 7.52 8.45
N ASN A 43 -3.08 7.23 7.15
CA ASN A 43 -2.08 7.82 6.27
C ASN A 43 -2.23 9.35 6.13
N ILE A 44 -3.44 9.89 6.18
CA ILE A 44 -3.68 11.34 6.25
C ILE A 44 -3.37 11.90 7.64
N ALA A 45 -3.89 11.26 8.71
CA ALA A 45 -3.69 11.72 10.08
C ALA A 45 -2.20 11.82 10.47
N LEU A 46 -1.39 10.89 9.98
CA LEU A 46 0.07 10.83 10.19
C LEU A 46 0.88 11.56 9.11
N LYS A 47 0.22 12.25 8.16
CA LYS A 47 0.86 13.02 7.08
C LYS A 47 1.79 12.18 6.19
N VAL A 48 1.44 10.92 5.96
CA VAL A 48 2.06 10.10 4.91
C VAL A 48 1.60 10.59 3.53
N PHE A 49 0.35 11.06 3.43
CA PHE A 49 -0.20 11.83 2.32
C PHE A 49 -0.98 13.04 2.87
N ASP A 50 -1.08 14.11 2.10
CA ASP A 50 -1.72 15.36 2.56
C ASP A 50 -3.25 15.28 2.52
N THR A 51 -3.81 14.74 1.43
CA THR A 51 -5.25 14.60 1.26
C THR A 51 -5.65 13.21 0.75
N PHE A 52 -6.93 12.86 0.91
CA PHE A 52 -7.48 11.62 0.34
C PHE A 52 -7.34 11.56 -1.18
N ALA A 53 -7.30 12.70 -1.88
CA ALA A 53 -7.09 12.75 -3.32
C ALA A 53 -5.66 12.35 -3.72
N ASP A 54 -4.68 12.64 -2.87
CA ASP A 54 -3.27 12.28 -3.09
C ASP A 54 -2.98 10.82 -2.73
N HIS A 55 -3.87 10.18 -1.97
CA HIS A 55 -3.66 8.83 -1.48
C HIS A 55 -3.66 7.80 -2.63
N PRO A 56 -2.66 6.92 -2.73
CA PRO A 56 -2.42 6.10 -3.93
C PRO A 56 -3.31 4.86 -4.04
N PHE A 57 -4.31 4.70 -3.18
CA PHE A 57 -5.20 3.53 -3.18
C PHE A 57 -5.83 3.25 -4.56
N PRO A 58 -6.43 4.25 -5.25
CA PRO A 58 -6.99 4.01 -6.58
C PRO A 58 -5.92 3.64 -7.61
N ALA A 59 -4.76 4.27 -7.55
CA ALA A 59 -3.65 4.04 -8.48
C ALA A 59 -3.04 2.64 -8.29
N LEU A 60 -2.81 2.21 -7.05
CA LEU A 60 -2.35 0.85 -6.71
C LEU A 60 -3.35 -0.20 -7.21
N ARG A 61 -4.64 0.02 -6.98
CA ARG A 61 -5.70 -0.88 -7.48
C ARG A 61 -5.70 -0.94 -9.01
N ALA A 62 -5.59 0.20 -9.68
CA ALA A 62 -5.55 0.28 -11.14
C ALA A 62 -4.30 -0.39 -11.73
N ALA A 63 -3.18 -0.38 -11.00
CA ALA A 63 -1.94 -1.08 -11.37
C ALA A 63 -1.99 -2.61 -11.14
N GLY A 64 -3.11 -3.15 -10.66
CA GLY A 64 -3.29 -4.59 -10.44
C GLY A 64 -2.87 -5.08 -9.05
N CYS A 65 -2.47 -4.20 -8.15
CA CYS A 65 -2.21 -4.59 -6.76
C CYS A 65 -3.51 -5.00 -6.07
N LYS A 66 -3.46 -6.09 -5.29
CA LYS A 66 -4.54 -6.43 -4.37
C LYS A 66 -4.49 -5.48 -3.17
N VAL A 67 -5.54 -4.71 -2.97
CA VAL A 67 -5.64 -3.74 -1.87
C VAL A 67 -6.88 -4.00 -1.03
N THR A 68 -6.78 -3.80 0.28
CA THR A 68 -7.94 -3.73 1.19
C THR A 68 -8.04 -2.36 1.81
N LEU A 69 -9.25 -1.98 2.25
CA LEU A 69 -9.51 -0.75 2.98
C LEU A 69 -9.67 -1.08 4.47
N ASN A 70 -8.90 -0.41 5.33
CA ASN A 70 -8.84 -0.71 6.76
C ASN A 70 -8.85 0.60 7.59
N SER A 71 -9.26 0.52 8.86
CA SER A 71 -9.32 1.66 9.77
C SER A 71 -7.98 2.06 10.38
N ASP A 72 -7.04 1.10 10.49
CA ASP A 72 -5.91 1.19 11.43
C ASP A 72 -6.44 1.35 12.87
N ASP A 73 -6.27 2.52 13.49
CA ASP A 73 -6.72 2.85 14.84
C ASP A 73 -8.00 3.73 14.80
N PRO A 74 -9.21 3.15 14.94
CA PRO A 74 -10.44 3.92 15.06
C PRO A 74 -10.53 4.64 16.42
N PRO A 75 -11.29 5.75 16.53
CA PRO A 75 -11.56 6.44 17.80
C PRO A 75 -12.36 5.61 18.79
#